data_AF-F6ESL1-F1
#
_entry.id   AF-F6ESL1-F1
#
_cell.length_a   1.000
_cell.length_b   1.000
_cell.length_c   1.000
_cell.angle_alpha   90.00
_cell.angle_beta   90.00
_cell.angle_gamma   90.00
#
_symmetry.space_group_name_H-M   'P 1'
#
loop_
_entity.id
_entity.type
_entity.pdbx_description
1 polymer ?
#
loop_
_entity_poly.entity_id
_entity_poly.type
_entity_poly.pdbx_seq_one_letter_code
_entity_poly.pdbx_strand_id
1 'polypeptide(L)'
;MTMNEDAENAAEAIRTINHTLSSRFAVPAPEVYGVLSELKLVAYRFPQALTSLAEGLAISLDEYDVYDNAGEPASSVAACNASLQRAAMLLAQAGEELEKAQSALSSQGYRD
;
A
#
# COMPACT_ATOMS: atom_id res chain seq x y z
N MET A 1 -8.82 -2.54 -18.16
CA MET A 1 -8.68 -2.36 -16.71
C MET A 1 -8.20 -0.96 -16.48
N THR A 2 -8.92 -0.16 -15.68
CA THR A 2 -8.52 1.21 -15.34
C THR A 2 -7.67 1.22 -14.06
N MET A 3 -6.87 2.27 -13.84
CA MET A 3 -6.09 2.43 -12.60
C MET A 3 -6.97 2.40 -11.33
N ASN A 4 -8.22 2.87 -11.43
CA ASN A 4 -9.17 2.79 -10.31
C ASN A 4 -9.66 1.36 -10.05
N GLU A 5 -9.95 0.59 -11.11
CA GLU A 5 -10.31 -0.84 -10.96
C GLU A 5 -9.18 -1.65 -10.32
N ASP A 6 -7.91 -1.35 -10.65
CA ASP A 6 -6.75 -2.00 -10.02
C ASP A 6 -6.63 -1.66 -8.52
N ALA A 7 -6.89 -0.39 -8.15
CA ALA A 7 -6.89 0.05 -6.76
C ALA A 7 -8.03 -0.61 -5.95
N GLU A 8 -9.22 -0.73 -6.55
CA GLU A 8 -10.37 -1.44 -5.95
C GLU A 8 -10.04 -2.93 -5.72
N ASN A 9 -9.43 -3.59 -6.71
CA ASN A 9 -9.00 -4.98 -6.58
C ASN A 9 -7.98 -5.18 -5.46
N ALA A 10 -7.02 -4.25 -5.31
CA ALA A 10 -6.06 -4.29 -4.21
C ALA A 10 -6.75 -4.14 -2.84
N ALA A 11 -7.70 -3.21 -2.71
CA ALA A 11 -8.47 -3.01 -1.49
C ALA A 11 -9.30 -4.26 -1.12
N GLU A 12 -9.94 -4.88 -2.11
CA GLU A 12 -10.74 -6.11 -1.91
C GLU A 12 -9.88 -7.33 -1.54
N ALA A 13 -8.66 -7.42 -2.08
CA ALA A 13 -7.72 -8.46 -1.68
C ALA A 13 -7.33 -8.33 -0.19
N ILE A 14 -7.02 -7.12 0.27
CA ILE A 14 -6.73 -6.86 1.69
C ILE A 14 -7.95 -7.15 2.57
N ARG A 15 -9.16 -6.75 2.14
CA ARG A 15 -10.41 -7.07 2.86
C ARG A 15 -10.59 -8.58 3.01
N THR A 16 -10.29 -9.34 1.97
CA THR A 16 -10.40 -10.81 1.96
C THR A 16 -9.42 -11.43 2.96
N ILE A 17 -8.16 -10.99 2.98
CA ILE A 17 -7.16 -11.44 3.97
C ILE A 17 -7.67 -11.15 5.40
N ASN A 18 -8.10 -9.92 5.67
CA ASN A 18 -8.62 -9.52 6.97
C ASN A 18 -9.82 -10.37 7.40
N HIS A 19 -10.75 -10.65 6.47
CA HIS A 19 -11.92 -11.46 6.75
C HIS A 19 -11.55 -12.91 7.09
N THR A 20 -10.65 -13.54 6.33
CA THR A 20 -10.17 -14.90 6.61
C THR A 20 -9.55 -14.98 8.02
N LEU A 21 -8.69 -14.01 8.38
CA LEU A 21 -8.04 -13.96 9.69
C LEU A 21 -8.99 -13.64 10.85
N SER A 22 -10.13 -12.99 10.58
CA SER A 22 -11.14 -12.67 11.60
C SER A 22 -11.96 -13.90 12.05
N SER A 23 -12.01 -14.94 11.22
CA SER A 23 -12.57 -16.23 11.60
C SER A 23 -11.57 -16.94 12.52
N ARG A 24 -11.97 -17.28 13.76
CA ARG A 24 -11.09 -17.74 14.86
C ARG A 24 -10.39 -19.10 14.62
N PHE A 25 -9.60 -19.23 13.58
CA PHE A 25 -8.75 -20.39 13.31
C PHE A 25 -7.30 -20.08 13.68
N ALA A 26 -6.62 -21.09 14.24
CA ALA A 26 -5.18 -21.02 14.38
C ALA A 26 -4.56 -21.05 12.97
N VAL A 27 -3.81 -20.01 12.61
CA VAL A 27 -3.11 -19.96 11.32
C VAL A 27 -1.71 -20.52 11.50
N PRO A 28 -1.32 -21.59 10.78
CA PRO A 28 0.02 -22.15 10.87
C PRO A 28 1.09 -21.12 10.51
N ALA A 29 2.24 -21.15 11.21
CA ALA A 29 3.34 -20.22 10.95
C ALA A 29 3.83 -20.23 9.49
N PRO A 30 3.89 -21.36 8.76
CA PRO A 30 4.24 -21.36 7.33
C PRO A 30 3.23 -20.62 6.44
N GLU A 31 1.95 -20.64 6.78
CA GLU A 31 0.92 -19.88 6.04
C GLU A 31 1.10 -18.38 6.27
N VAL A 32 1.30 -17.96 7.53
CA VAL A 32 1.62 -16.56 7.85
C VAL A 32 2.91 -16.11 7.17
N TYR A 33 3.93 -16.96 7.11
CA TYR A 33 5.19 -16.68 6.39
C TYR A 33 4.94 -16.39 4.90
N GLY A 34 4.08 -17.17 4.24
CA GLY A 34 3.67 -16.96 2.86
C GLY A 34 2.93 -15.63 2.68
N VAL A 35 1.95 -15.35 3.53
CA VAL A 35 1.20 -14.08 3.51
C VAL A 35 2.13 -12.87 3.69
N LEU A 36 3.05 -12.93 4.65
CA LEU A 36 4.04 -11.86 4.88
C LEU A 36 4.96 -11.65 3.67
N SER A 37 5.24 -12.69 2.89
CA SER A 37 6.03 -12.60 1.66
C SER A 37 5.38 -11.69 0.63
N GLU A 38 4.06 -11.77 0.48
CA GLU A 38 3.31 -10.95 -0.47
C GLU A 38 3.07 -9.55 0.08
N LEU A 39 2.71 -9.44 1.37
CA LEU A 39 2.44 -8.14 1.99
C LEU A 39 3.67 -7.23 2.04
N LYS A 40 4.89 -7.77 2.25
CA LYS A 40 6.10 -6.95 2.14
C LYS A 40 6.34 -6.44 0.72
N LEU A 41 6.02 -7.22 -0.32
CA LEU A 41 6.12 -6.78 -1.72
C LEU A 41 5.13 -5.66 -2.01
N VAL A 42 3.90 -5.74 -1.47
CA VAL A 42 2.93 -4.64 -1.53
C VAL A 42 3.52 -3.39 -0.87
N ALA A 43 4.07 -3.51 0.34
CA ALA A 43 4.67 -2.39 1.06
C ALA A 43 5.86 -1.75 0.31
N TYR A 44 6.64 -2.54 -0.45
CA TYR A 44 7.75 -2.01 -1.26
C TYR A 44 7.33 -1.46 -2.64
N ARG A 45 6.22 -1.95 -3.23
CA ARG A 45 5.73 -1.48 -4.53
C ARG A 45 4.84 -0.24 -4.42
N PHE A 46 4.07 -0.14 -3.34
CA PHE A 46 3.11 0.95 -3.16
C PHE A 46 3.78 2.36 -3.12
N PRO A 47 4.96 2.56 -2.50
CA PRO A 47 5.69 3.83 -2.57
C PRO A 47 5.90 4.36 -3.99
N GLN A 48 6.20 3.47 -4.95
CA GLN A 48 6.38 3.84 -6.35
C GLN A 48 5.06 4.37 -6.93
N ALA A 49 3.95 3.67 -6.70
CA ALA A 49 2.64 4.12 -7.18
C ALA A 49 2.26 5.49 -6.59
N LEU A 50 2.50 5.73 -5.30
CA LEU A 50 2.24 7.03 -4.66
C LEU A 50 3.10 8.15 -5.25
N THR A 51 4.37 7.86 -5.55
CA THR A 51 5.28 8.83 -6.17
C THR A 51 4.81 9.18 -7.58
N SER A 52 4.44 8.18 -8.39
CA SER A 52 3.92 8.41 -9.74
C SER A 52 2.57 9.15 -9.74
N LEU A 53 1.70 8.92 -8.76
CA LEU A 53 0.47 9.71 -8.59
C LEU A 53 0.77 11.18 -8.28
N ALA A 54 1.74 11.45 -7.41
CA ALA A 54 2.17 12.81 -7.06
C ALA A 54 2.76 13.55 -8.27
N GLU A 55 3.58 12.86 -9.07
CA GLU A 55 4.14 13.38 -10.32
C GLU A 55 3.05 13.67 -11.36
N GLY A 56 2.12 12.74 -11.57
CA GLY A 56 1.01 12.92 -12.50
C GLY A 56 0.10 14.09 -12.10
N LEU A 57 -0.12 14.29 -10.80
CA LEU A 57 -0.91 15.42 -10.30
C LEU A 57 -0.16 16.76 -10.47
N ALA A 58 1.15 16.79 -10.35
CA ALA A 58 1.94 17.99 -10.64
C ALA A 58 1.85 18.37 -12.13
N ILE A 59 1.98 17.39 -13.03
CA ILE A 59 1.82 17.59 -14.48
C ILE A 59 0.41 18.09 -14.82
N SER A 60 -0.61 17.61 -14.10
CA SER A 60 -1.99 18.05 -14.27
C SER A 60 -2.19 19.56 -14.07
N LEU A 61 -1.36 20.23 -13.27
CA LEU A 61 -1.44 21.69 -13.08
C LEU A 61 -1.01 22.46 -14.34
N ASP A 62 -0.12 21.88 -15.14
CA ASP A 62 0.45 22.51 -16.34
C ASP A 62 -0.34 22.16 -17.61
N GLU A 63 -0.93 20.96 -17.66
CA GLU A 63 -1.60 20.41 -18.85
C GLU A 63 -3.12 20.70 -18.91
N TYR A 64 -3.75 20.98 -17.76
CA TYR A 64 -5.20 21.16 -17.67
C TYR A 64 -5.58 22.47 -16.99
N ASP A 65 -6.72 23.04 -17.38
CA ASP A 65 -7.35 24.19 -16.71
C ASP A 65 -8.05 23.72 -15.42
N VAL A 66 -7.22 23.45 -14.40
CA VAL A 66 -7.67 22.95 -13.10
C VAL A 66 -8.17 24.08 -12.21
N TYR A 67 -9.25 23.82 -11.47
CA TYR A 67 -9.80 24.76 -10.50
C TYR A 67 -10.04 24.06 -9.16
N ASP A 68 -10.05 24.86 -8.09
CA ASP A 68 -10.33 24.40 -6.73
C ASP A 68 -11.34 25.35 -6.10
N ASN A 69 -12.49 24.81 -5.69
CA ASN A 69 -13.58 25.59 -5.10
C ASN A 69 -13.26 26.08 -3.68
N ALA A 70 -12.25 25.52 -3.03
CA ALA A 70 -11.85 25.81 -1.66
C ALA A 70 -10.52 26.60 -1.56
N GLY A 71 -9.83 26.86 -2.67
CA GLY A 71 -8.55 27.57 -2.66
C GLY A 71 -7.82 27.54 -4.01
N GLU A 72 -6.49 27.66 -3.95
CA GLU A 72 -5.62 27.61 -5.12
C GLU A 72 -5.27 26.15 -5.46
N PRO A 73 -5.52 25.67 -6.70
CA PRO A 73 -5.23 24.28 -7.10
C PRO A 73 -3.81 23.83 -6.77
N ALA A 74 -2.81 24.70 -6.99
CA ALA A 74 -1.42 24.41 -6.69
C ALA A 74 -1.17 24.14 -5.20
N SER A 75 -1.90 24.81 -4.30
CA SER A 75 -1.78 24.59 -2.85
C SER A 75 -2.34 23.23 -2.45
N SER A 76 -3.47 22.83 -3.04
CA SER A 76 -4.09 21.52 -2.79
C SER A 76 -3.24 20.38 -3.34
N VAL A 77 -2.66 20.55 -4.53
CA VAL A 77 -1.69 19.58 -5.09
C VAL A 77 -0.45 19.47 -4.22
N ALA A 78 0.11 20.58 -3.74
CA ALA A 78 1.26 20.55 -2.84
C ALA A 78 0.95 19.80 -1.53
N ALA A 79 -0.23 20.02 -0.93
CA ALA A 79 -0.67 19.31 0.27
C ALA A 79 -0.86 17.79 0.03
N CYS A 80 -1.45 17.43 -1.13
CA CYS A 80 -1.58 16.04 -1.55
C CYS A 80 -0.21 15.37 -1.71
N ASN A 81 0.71 16.00 -2.44
CA ASN A 81 2.06 15.50 -2.69
C ASN A 81 2.85 15.28 -1.40
N ALA A 82 2.77 16.22 -0.45
CA ALA A 82 3.40 16.07 0.85
C ALA A 82 2.84 14.86 1.63
N SER A 83 1.53 14.61 1.53
CA SER A 83 0.88 13.47 2.17
C SER A 83 1.27 12.14 1.51
N LEU A 84 1.33 12.09 0.17
CA LEU A 84 1.76 10.92 -0.59
C LEU A 84 3.22 10.56 -0.31
N GLN A 85 4.12 11.54 -0.25
CA GLN A 85 5.53 11.33 0.12
C GLN A 85 5.66 10.77 1.53
N ARG A 86 4.89 11.31 2.50
CA ARG A 86 4.88 10.78 3.86
C ARG A 86 4.38 9.35 3.92
N ALA A 87 3.31 9.04 3.19
CA ALA A 87 2.78 7.68 3.11
C ALA A 87 3.80 6.69 2.49
N ALA A 88 4.50 7.11 1.43
CA ALA A 88 5.54 6.31 0.79
C ALA A 88 6.69 5.96 1.78
N MET A 89 7.15 6.92 2.58
CA MET A 89 8.16 6.67 3.62
C MET A 89 7.68 5.69 4.70
N LEU A 90 6.43 5.83 5.15
CA LEU A 90 5.85 4.94 6.15
C LEU A 90 5.68 3.52 5.61
N LEU A 91 5.30 3.37 4.34
CA LEU A 91 5.17 2.07 3.68
C LEU A 91 6.52 1.37 3.53
N ALA A 92 7.59 2.11 3.21
CA ALA A 92 8.94 1.55 3.18
C ALA A 92 9.36 1.00 4.56
N GLN A 93 9.13 1.77 5.62
CA GLN A 93 9.39 1.32 7.00
C GLN A 93 8.54 0.12 7.39
N ALA A 94 7.26 0.11 7.00
CA ALA A 94 6.40 -1.06 7.21
C ALA A 94 6.91 -2.29 6.47
N GLY A 95 7.43 -2.14 5.26
CA GLY A 95 8.07 -3.22 4.50
C GLY A 95 9.24 -3.86 5.25
N GLU A 96 10.11 -3.04 5.85
CA GLU A 96 11.22 -3.52 6.67
C GLU A 96 10.74 -4.32 7.90
N GLU A 97 9.69 -3.85 8.58
CA GLU A 97 9.12 -4.57 9.74
C GLU A 97 8.42 -5.88 9.33
N LEU A 98 7.73 -5.89 8.19
CA LEU A 98 7.13 -7.10 7.64
C LEU A 98 8.19 -8.15 7.26
N GLU A 99 9.33 -7.70 6.73
CA GLU A 99 10.46 -8.58 6.44
C GLU A 99 11.06 -9.17 7.71
N LYS A 100 11.27 -8.37 8.76
CA LYS A 100 11.72 -8.85 10.08
C LYS A 100 10.73 -9.87 10.66
N ALA A 101 9.43 -9.58 10.59
CA ALA A 101 8.39 -10.50 11.06
C ALA A 101 8.41 -11.83 10.28
N GLN A 102 8.56 -11.77 8.96
CA GLN A 102 8.69 -12.96 8.12
C GLN A 102 9.94 -13.77 8.49
N SER A 103 11.09 -13.12 8.64
CA SER A 103 12.34 -13.77 9.05
C SER A 103 12.23 -14.47 10.41
N ALA A 104 11.49 -13.90 11.36
CA ALA A 104 11.25 -14.52 12.67
C ALA A 104 10.45 -15.84 12.60
N LEU A 105 9.68 -16.05 11.52
CA LEU A 105 8.93 -17.28 11.27
C LEU A 105 9.70 -18.30 10.42
N SER A 106 10.87 -17.93 9.86
CA SER A 106 11.60 -18.74 8.86
C SER A 106 12.03 -20.14 9.35
N SER A 107 12.17 -20.35 10.65
CA SER A 107 12.53 -21.63 11.26
C SER A 107 11.32 -22.41 11.83
N GLN A 108 10.10 -21.88 11.69
CA GLN A 108 8.90 -22.53 12.21
C GLN A 108 8.28 -23.45 11.16
N GLY A 109 7.93 -24.67 11.58
CA GLY A 109 7.13 -25.61 10.81
C GLY A 109 5.98 -26.14 11.65
N TYR A 110 5.02 -26.83 11.03
CA TYR A 110 3.97 -27.55 11.75
C TYR A 110 3.85 -28.98 11.21
N ARG A 111 3.29 -29.88 12.01
CA ARG A 111 2.95 -31.25 11.59
C ARG A 111 1.46 -31.42 11.82
N ASP A 112 0.78 -31.96 10.81
CA ASP A 112 -0.61 -32.42 10.89
C ASP A 112 -0.73 -33.71 11.71
#